data_AF-A0A2D6PZL4-F1
#
_entry.id   AF-A0A2D6PZL4-F1
#
_cell.length_a   1.000
_cell.length_b   1.000
_cell.length_c   1.000
_cell.angle_alpha   90.00
_cell.angle_beta   90.00
_cell.angle_gamma   90.00
#
_symmetry.space_group_name_H-M   'P 1'
#
loop_
_entity.id
_entity.type
_entity.pdbx_description
1 polymer ?
#
loop_
_entity_poly.entity_id
_entity_poly.type
_entity_poly.pdbx_seq_one_letter_code
_entity_poly.pdbx_strand_id
1 'polypeptide(L)'
;MRQAMLITVVLLGCAALNATAQSKQKSPSLVKASVRTAVPGIDALFVLDEERTAKPVELSKATLRTEDLKAARKTARDKSADRRSKRAARKKVAEARSEFSKKAVALLSKDQQMLVSKIYKSADETQKKVQAEFKPRLDAAKGDRKAQRKIRKEMRAASKAKSRAAVLALLSEEQRKTVEAAAKKNAKDQKKPNEKKGRKEGNGKA
;
A
#
# COMPACT_ATOMS: atom_id res chain seq x y z
N MET A 1 -28.71 -53.99 -17.83
CA MET A 1 -29.08 -53.11 -16.70
C MET A 1 -28.00 -53.21 -15.64
N ARG A 2 -27.50 -52.06 -15.16
CA ARG A 2 -26.97 -51.74 -13.80
C ARG A 2 -25.92 -52.70 -13.21
N GLN A 3 -24.79 -52.30 -12.64
CA GLN A 3 -24.22 -51.01 -12.28
C GLN A 3 -22.74 -51.32 -11.94
N ALA A 4 -21.83 -50.48 -12.40
CA ALA A 4 -20.41 -50.56 -12.05
C ALA A 4 -20.22 -50.25 -10.56
N MET A 5 -19.45 -51.10 -9.89
CA MET A 5 -18.96 -50.92 -8.53
C MET A 5 -18.17 -49.62 -8.42
N LEU A 6 -18.54 -48.76 -7.48
CA LEU A 6 -17.81 -47.56 -7.12
C LEU A 6 -16.41 -47.93 -6.61
N ILE A 7 -15.39 -47.55 -7.37
CA ILE A 7 -14.04 -47.33 -6.84
C ILE A 7 -14.05 -45.92 -6.22
N THR A 8 -14.32 -45.85 -4.92
CA THR A 8 -14.10 -44.61 -4.14
C THR A 8 -12.62 -44.53 -3.81
N VAL A 9 -11.82 -44.03 -4.77
CA VAL A 9 -10.44 -43.62 -4.51
C VAL A 9 -10.50 -42.44 -3.54
N VAL A 10 -9.95 -42.65 -2.36
CA VAL A 10 -9.61 -41.60 -1.38
C VAL A 10 -8.65 -40.63 -2.05
N LEU A 11 -9.19 -39.53 -2.58
CA LEU A 11 -8.47 -38.33 -3.02
C LEU A 11 -8.69 -37.19 -2.00
N LEU A 12 -8.67 -37.54 -0.72
CA LEU A 12 -8.48 -36.59 0.39
C LEU A 12 -6.97 -36.49 0.64
N GLY A 13 -6.25 -35.65 -0.13
CA GLY A 13 -4.79 -35.65 0.04
C GLY A 13 -3.93 -34.57 -0.61
N CYS A 14 -4.44 -33.66 -1.45
CA CYS A 14 -3.54 -32.72 -2.15
C CYS A 14 -4.01 -31.25 -2.25
N ALA A 15 -5.07 -30.82 -1.55
CA ALA A 15 -5.53 -29.42 -1.62
C ALA A 15 -5.02 -28.50 -0.49
N ALA A 16 -4.27 -29.01 0.48
CA ALA A 16 -3.88 -28.22 1.65
C ALA A 16 -2.43 -27.67 1.62
N LEU A 17 -1.61 -28.03 0.63
CA LEU A 17 -0.18 -27.69 0.65
C LEU A 17 0.23 -26.42 -0.11
N ASN A 18 -0.64 -25.83 -0.93
CA ASN A 18 -0.28 -24.67 -1.76
C ASN A 18 -0.76 -23.31 -1.24
N ALA A 19 -1.67 -23.26 -0.26
CA ALA A 19 -2.16 -21.99 0.30
C ALA A 19 -1.13 -21.24 1.17
N THR A 20 -0.06 -21.92 1.61
CA THR A 20 0.94 -21.33 2.52
C THR A 20 2.14 -20.70 1.81
N ALA A 21 2.41 -21.07 0.55
CA ALA A 21 3.62 -20.64 -0.18
C ALA A 21 3.55 -19.22 -0.78
N GLN A 22 2.35 -18.69 -1.08
CA GLN A 22 2.21 -17.34 -1.64
C GLN A 22 2.26 -16.20 -0.60
N SER A 23 2.25 -16.53 0.69
CA SER A 23 2.21 -15.56 1.80
C SER A 23 3.43 -14.65 1.96
N LYS A 24 4.53 -14.91 1.23
CA LYS A 24 5.79 -14.12 1.34
C LYS A 24 5.94 -13.01 0.30
N GLN A 25 5.17 -13.02 -0.79
CA GLN A 25 5.28 -11.99 -1.82
C GLN A 25 4.25 -10.90 -1.54
N LYS A 26 4.63 -9.86 -0.79
CA LYS A 26 3.75 -8.71 -0.54
C LYS A 26 3.36 -8.07 -1.88
N SER A 27 2.15 -8.38 -2.35
CA SER A 27 1.57 -7.73 -3.51
C SER A 27 1.58 -6.22 -3.30
N PRO A 28 1.95 -5.45 -4.32
CA PRO A 28 1.96 -4.00 -4.20
C PRO A 28 0.52 -3.53 -4.00
N SER A 29 0.35 -2.62 -3.05
CA SER A 29 -0.96 -2.09 -2.69
C SER A 29 -1.66 -1.43 -3.89
N LEU A 30 -2.95 -1.74 -4.04
CA LEU A 30 -3.86 -1.12 -5.00
C LEU A 30 -4.31 0.28 -4.56
N VAL A 31 -4.18 0.57 -3.26
CA VAL A 31 -4.55 1.85 -2.65
C VAL A 31 -3.33 2.77 -2.53
N LYS A 32 -3.52 4.08 -2.77
CA LYS A 32 -2.49 5.12 -2.57
C LYS A 32 -1.93 5.12 -1.13
N ALA A 33 -0.64 5.38 -1.01
CA ALA A 33 0.06 5.39 0.29
C ALA A 33 -0.50 6.40 1.32
N SER A 34 -0.97 7.56 0.87
CA SER A 34 -1.61 8.55 1.75
C SER A 34 -2.86 8.00 2.42
N VAL A 35 -3.72 7.35 1.65
CA VAL A 35 -4.95 6.70 2.14
C VAL A 35 -4.61 5.56 3.10
N ARG A 36 -3.65 4.70 2.77
CA ARG A 36 -3.21 3.60 3.66
C ARG A 36 -2.63 4.10 4.98
N THR A 37 -1.94 5.23 4.94
CA THR A 37 -1.39 5.85 6.15
C THR A 37 -2.50 6.39 7.04
N ALA A 38 -3.55 6.97 6.45
CA ALA A 38 -4.73 7.45 7.17
C ALA A 38 -5.62 6.30 7.67
N VAL A 39 -5.80 5.27 6.86
CA VAL A 39 -6.64 4.09 7.12
C VAL A 39 -5.79 2.83 6.96
N PRO A 40 -5.07 2.40 8.01
CA PRO A 40 -4.35 1.13 8.00
C PRO A 40 -5.33 -0.02 7.74
N GLY A 41 -4.91 -1.03 6.95
CA GLY A 41 -5.75 -2.19 6.64
C GLY A 41 -6.71 -2.02 5.46
N ILE A 42 -6.80 -0.83 4.86
CA ILE A 42 -7.70 -0.55 3.71
C ILE A 42 -7.48 -1.47 2.51
N ASP A 43 -6.27 -2.01 2.34
CA ASP A 43 -5.92 -2.94 1.25
C ASP A 43 -6.72 -4.25 1.33
N ALA A 44 -7.24 -4.62 2.51
CA ALA A 44 -8.05 -5.82 2.70
C ALA A 44 -9.42 -5.77 2.03
N LEU A 45 -9.89 -4.59 1.61
CA LEU A 45 -11.13 -4.45 0.84
C LEU A 45 -10.97 -4.84 -0.64
N PHE A 46 -9.73 -4.97 -1.10
CA PHE A 46 -9.39 -5.13 -2.51
C PHE A 46 -8.61 -6.43 -2.75
N VAL A 47 -8.95 -7.47 -1.98
CA VAL A 47 -8.43 -8.81 -2.21
C VAL A 47 -8.91 -9.26 -3.59
N LEU A 48 -7.94 -9.64 -4.41
CA LEU A 48 -8.17 -10.22 -5.72
C LEU A 48 -8.28 -11.74 -5.54
N ASP A 49 -9.13 -12.39 -6.33
CA ASP A 49 -9.21 -13.85 -6.41
C ASP A 49 -7.81 -14.46 -6.64
N GLU A 50 -7.58 -15.70 -6.19
CA GLU A 50 -6.25 -16.34 -6.18
C GLU A 50 -5.57 -16.26 -7.56
N GLU A 51 -6.29 -16.45 -8.66
CA GLU A 51 -5.78 -16.32 -10.04
C GLU A 51 -5.35 -14.89 -10.43
N ARG A 52 -5.90 -13.86 -9.79
CA ARG A 52 -5.62 -12.45 -10.07
C ARG A 52 -4.52 -11.89 -9.16
N THR A 53 -4.15 -12.58 -8.08
CA THR A 53 -3.12 -12.13 -7.13
C THR A 53 -1.71 -12.04 -7.73
N ALA A 54 -1.39 -12.85 -8.74
CA ALA A 54 -0.10 -12.81 -9.45
C ALA A 54 0.03 -11.58 -10.37
N LYS A 55 -1.09 -11.07 -10.91
CA LYS A 55 -1.09 -9.97 -11.89
C LYS A 55 -0.55 -8.64 -11.34
N PRO A 56 -0.90 -8.18 -10.12
CA PRO A 56 -0.29 -6.99 -9.50
C PRO A 56 1.21 -7.13 -9.25
N VAL A 57 1.68 -8.35 -8.96
CA VAL A 57 3.10 -8.61 -8.70
C VAL A 57 3.91 -8.45 -9.99
N GLU A 58 3.46 -9.07 -11.08
CA GLU A 58 4.08 -8.93 -12.40
C GLU A 58 3.99 -7.50 -12.91
N LEU A 59 2.83 -6.87 -12.75
CA LEU A 59 2.64 -5.45 -13.10
C LEU A 59 3.62 -4.56 -12.33
N SER A 60 3.87 -4.83 -11.04
CA SER A 60 4.87 -4.08 -10.28
C SER A 60 6.30 -4.38 -10.69
N LYS A 61 6.62 -5.60 -11.14
CA LYS A 61 7.94 -5.87 -11.71
C LYS A 61 8.16 -5.02 -12.96
N ALA A 62 7.17 -5.02 -13.85
CA ALA A 62 7.19 -4.28 -15.11
C ALA A 62 7.19 -2.75 -14.95
N THR A 63 6.55 -2.21 -13.92
CA THR A 63 6.37 -0.75 -13.77
C THR A 63 7.14 -0.14 -12.61
N LEU A 64 7.16 -0.78 -11.44
CA LEU A 64 7.66 -0.18 -10.19
C LEU A 64 9.03 -0.70 -9.75
N ARG A 65 9.53 -1.78 -10.34
CA ARG A 65 10.79 -2.43 -9.95
C ARG A 65 11.81 -2.46 -11.09
N THR A 66 11.60 -1.67 -12.13
CA THR A 66 12.59 -1.49 -13.21
C THR A 66 13.84 -0.79 -12.68
N GLU A 67 15.00 -1.15 -13.21
CA GLU A 67 16.29 -0.53 -12.83
C GLU A 67 16.28 0.98 -13.11
N ASP A 68 15.65 1.38 -14.21
CA ASP A 68 15.33 2.78 -14.53
C ASP A 68 14.63 3.53 -13.40
N LEU A 69 13.59 2.93 -12.82
CA LEU A 69 12.83 3.57 -11.76
C LEU A 69 13.60 3.54 -10.44
N LYS A 70 14.44 2.54 -10.21
CA LYS A 70 15.35 2.45 -9.07
C LYS A 70 16.42 3.54 -9.14
N ALA A 71 17.01 3.78 -10.31
CA ALA A 71 17.90 4.90 -10.57
C ALA A 71 17.19 6.24 -10.34
N ALA A 72 15.99 6.44 -10.90
CA ALA A 72 15.20 7.65 -10.68
C ALA A 72 14.88 7.87 -9.18
N ARG A 73 14.56 6.80 -8.42
CA ARG A 73 14.36 6.91 -6.96
C ARG A 73 15.63 7.33 -6.23
N LYS A 74 16.80 6.84 -6.65
CA LYS A 74 18.11 7.23 -6.10
C LYS A 74 18.34 8.72 -6.36
N THR A 75 18.26 9.16 -7.62
CA THR A 75 18.44 10.58 -8.02
C THR A 75 17.45 11.51 -7.32
N ALA A 76 16.19 11.11 -7.13
CA ALA A 76 15.18 11.92 -6.46
C ALA A 76 15.49 12.20 -4.96
N ARG A 77 16.30 11.34 -4.34
CA ARG A 77 16.71 11.41 -2.92
C ARG A 77 18.15 11.87 -2.73
N ASP A 78 18.94 11.85 -3.79
CA ASP A 78 20.34 12.24 -3.77
C ASP A 78 20.47 13.70 -3.32
N LYS A 79 21.39 14.00 -2.41
CA LYS A 79 21.61 15.37 -1.94
C LYS A 79 22.42 16.17 -2.95
N SER A 80 23.37 15.55 -3.67
CA SER A 80 24.26 16.22 -4.62
C SER A 80 23.63 16.48 -5.99
N ALA A 81 22.59 15.72 -6.37
CA ALA A 81 21.91 15.93 -7.66
C ALA A 81 21.29 17.35 -7.77
N ASP A 82 21.34 17.93 -8.97
CA ASP A 82 20.78 19.25 -9.23
C ASP A 82 19.23 19.24 -9.17
N ARG A 83 18.64 20.44 -9.09
CA ARG A 83 17.20 20.61 -8.93
C ARG A 83 16.40 20.09 -10.13
N ARG A 84 16.91 20.22 -11.35
CA ARG A 84 16.25 19.78 -12.59
C ARG A 84 16.22 18.26 -12.65
N SER A 85 17.36 17.60 -12.39
CA SER A 85 17.45 16.14 -12.34
C SER A 85 16.56 15.55 -11.25
N LYS A 86 16.56 16.15 -10.05
CA LYS A 86 15.63 15.77 -8.97
C LYS A 86 14.16 15.88 -9.40
N ARG A 87 13.78 16.95 -10.10
CA ARG A 87 12.40 17.16 -10.56
C ARG A 87 12.01 16.13 -11.62
N ALA A 88 12.86 15.89 -12.61
CA ALA A 88 12.62 14.88 -13.65
C ALA A 88 12.49 13.48 -13.03
N ALA A 89 13.39 13.11 -12.12
CA ALA A 89 13.37 11.83 -11.43
C ALA A 89 12.10 11.64 -10.58
N ARG A 90 11.66 12.68 -9.86
CA ARG A 90 10.38 12.66 -9.11
C ARG A 90 9.18 12.49 -10.04
N LYS A 91 9.21 13.15 -11.21
CA LYS A 91 8.16 13.04 -12.22
C LYS A 91 8.07 11.60 -12.76
N LYS A 92 9.19 11.01 -13.18
CA LYS A 92 9.27 9.61 -13.64
C LYS A 92 8.74 8.63 -12.59
N VAL A 93 9.09 8.83 -11.31
CA VAL A 93 8.56 8.02 -10.20
C VAL A 93 7.05 8.20 -10.00
N ALA A 94 6.53 9.42 -10.17
CA ALA A 94 5.10 9.70 -10.04
C ALA A 94 4.30 9.11 -11.21
N GLU A 95 4.80 9.23 -12.44
CA GLU A 95 4.20 8.67 -13.66
C GLU A 95 4.12 7.15 -13.57
N ALA A 96 5.20 6.46 -13.22
CA ALA A 96 5.18 5.00 -13.06
C ALA A 96 4.21 4.52 -11.96
N ARG A 97 4.10 5.27 -10.86
CA ARG A 97 3.10 4.98 -9.81
C ARG A 97 1.67 5.19 -10.28
N SER A 98 1.44 6.23 -11.08
CA SER A 98 0.13 6.49 -11.69
C SER A 98 -0.24 5.37 -12.65
N GLU A 99 0.69 4.96 -13.52
CA GLU A 99 0.49 3.87 -14.47
C GLU A 99 0.21 2.54 -13.77
N PHE A 100 1.02 2.18 -12.77
CA PHE A 100 0.77 1.01 -11.94
C PHE A 100 -0.63 1.08 -11.32
N SER A 101 -1.00 2.20 -10.70
CA SER A 101 -2.32 2.35 -10.08
C SER A 101 -3.46 2.18 -11.07
N LYS A 102 -3.35 2.75 -12.28
CA LYS A 102 -4.39 2.61 -13.32
C LYS A 102 -4.55 1.15 -13.73
N LYS A 103 -3.44 0.48 -14.09
CA LYS A 103 -3.45 -0.93 -14.52
C LYS A 103 -3.88 -1.86 -13.38
N ALA A 104 -3.53 -1.55 -12.14
CA ALA A 104 -3.87 -2.39 -10.99
C ALA A 104 -5.36 -2.22 -10.58
N VAL A 105 -5.92 -1.02 -10.71
CA VAL A 105 -7.36 -0.80 -10.50
C VAL A 105 -8.19 -1.52 -11.57
N ALA A 106 -7.71 -1.60 -12.81
CA ALA A 106 -8.39 -2.35 -13.87
C ALA A 106 -8.53 -3.86 -13.61
N LEU A 107 -7.77 -4.43 -12.65
CA LEU A 107 -7.89 -5.83 -12.24
C LEU A 107 -9.05 -6.10 -11.28
N LEU A 108 -9.59 -5.04 -10.67
CA LEU A 108 -10.69 -5.10 -9.71
C LEU A 108 -12.04 -5.25 -10.41
N SER A 109 -13.04 -5.76 -9.68
CA SER A 109 -14.45 -5.73 -10.15
C SER A 109 -14.95 -4.29 -10.31
N LYS A 110 -16.02 -4.08 -11.09
CA LYS A 110 -16.60 -2.73 -11.29
C LYS A 110 -16.94 -2.04 -9.96
N ASP A 111 -17.51 -2.76 -9.01
CA ASP A 111 -17.88 -2.21 -7.70
C ASP A 111 -16.66 -1.81 -6.88
N GLN A 112 -15.61 -2.64 -6.90
CA GLN A 112 -14.34 -2.33 -6.25
C GLN A 112 -13.65 -1.12 -6.92
N GLN A 113 -13.69 -1.01 -8.25
CA GLN A 113 -13.17 0.16 -8.96
C GLN A 113 -13.90 1.44 -8.57
N MET A 114 -15.24 1.39 -8.50
CA MET A 114 -16.06 2.52 -8.03
C MET A 114 -15.70 2.91 -6.59
N LEU A 115 -15.52 1.93 -5.70
CA LEU A 115 -15.14 2.18 -4.32
C LEU A 115 -13.76 2.85 -4.22
N VAL A 116 -12.75 2.36 -4.96
CA VAL A 116 -11.42 3.00 -5.03
C VAL A 116 -11.53 4.44 -5.53
N SER A 117 -12.32 4.69 -6.56
CA SER A 117 -12.52 6.03 -7.12
C SER A 117 -13.15 6.98 -6.08
N LYS A 118 -14.21 6.54 -5.38
CA LYS A 118 -14.85 7.31 -4.30
C LYS A 118 -13.87 7.62 -3.15
N ILE A 119 -13.09 6.63 -2.72
CA ILE A 119 -12.06 6.77 -1.69
C ILE A 119 -11.00 7.81 -2.12
N TYR A 120 -10.52 7.74 -3.36
CA TYR A 120 -9.52 8.67 -3.87
C TYR A 120 -10.04 10.09 -4.00
N LYS A 121 -11.27 10.25 -4.52
CA LYS A 121 -11.93 11.56 -4.62
C LYS A 121 -12.10 12.19 -3.24
N SER A 122 -12.67 11.45 -2.28
CA SER A 122 -12.88 11.91 -0.91
C SER A 122 -11.56 12.27 -0.20
N ALA A 123 -10.52 11.46 -0.37
CA ALA A 123 -9.21 11.74 0.20
C ALA A 123 -8.55 13.00 -0.41
N ASP A 124 -8.66 13.20 -1.72
CA ASP A 124 -8.12 14.38 -2.43
C ASP A 124 -8.86 15.67 -2.03
N GLU A 125 -10.19 15.64 -2.01
CA GLU A 125 -11.02 16.75 -1.55
C GLU A 125 -10.71 17.13 -0.10
N THR A 126 -10.56 16.13 0.77
CA THR A 126 -10.16 16.37 2.16
C THR A 126 -8.78 16.98 2.28
N GLN A 127 -7.82 16.50 1.48
CA GLN A 127 -6.48 17.06 1.45
C GLN A 127 -6.49 18.52 0.98
N LYS A 128 -7.26 18.85 -0.07
CA LYS A 128 -7.45 20.23 -0.55
C LYS A 128 -8.05 21.12 0.52
N LYS A 129 -9.11 20.67 1.20
CA LYS A 129 -9.75 21.42 2.31
C LYS A 129 -8.76 21.70 3.45
N VAL A 130 -7.99 20.70 3.87
CA VAL A 130 -6.95 20.89 4.91
C VAL A 130 -5.85 21.85 4.44
N GLN A 131 -5.43 21.77 3.18
CA GLN A 131 -4.44 22.72 2.67
C GLN A 131 -4.97 24.15 2.66
N ALA A 132 -6.23 24.36 2.27
CA ALA A 132 -6.88 25.66 2.29
C ALA A 132 -6.98 26.23 3.72
N GLU A 133 -7.38 25.40 4.69
CA GLU A 133 -7.50 25.78 6.11
C GLU A 133 -6.15 26.22 6.73
N PHE A 134 -5.05 25.54 6.38
CA PHE A 134 -3.74 25.82 6.95
C PHE A 134 -2.92 26.84 6.15
N LYS A 135 -3.31 27.15 4.91
CA LYS A 135 -2.59 28.09 4.04
C LYS A 135 -2.42 29.48 4.67
N PRO A 136 -3.47 30.14 5.22
CA PRO A 136 -3.30 31.45 5.87
C PRO A 136 -2.31 31.42 7.03
N ARG A 137 -2.33 30.36 7.84
CA ARG A 137 -1.40 30.18 8.97
C ARG A 137 0.04 30.02 8.50
N LEU A 138 0.25 29.28 7.41
CA LEU A 138 1.58 29.12 6.80
C LEU A 138 2.09 30.43 6.19
N ASP A 139 1.22 31.21 5.57
CA ASP A 139 1.54 32.50 4.97
C ASP A 139 1.86 33.54 6.07
N ALA A 140 1.12 33.53 7.19
CA ALA A 140 1.40 34.37 8.36
C ALA A 140 2.72 34.00 9.07
N ALA A 141 3.12 32.72 9.03
CA ALA A 141 4.39 32.25 9.60
C ALA A 141 5.58 32.35 8.61
N LYS A 142 5.47 33.15 7.54
CA LYS A 142 6.56 33.32 6.58
C LYS A 142 7.79 33.91 7.27
N GLY A 143 8.97 33.34 7.02
CA GLY A 143 10.22 33.71 7.69
C GLY A 143 10.49 32.94 8.99
N ASP A 144 9.47 32.52 9.73
CA ASP A 144 9.65 31.71 10.95
C ASP A 144 9.67 30.20 10.65
N ARG A 145 10.87 29.63 10.62
CA ARG A 145 11.07 28.18 10.38
C ARG A 145 10.44 27.30 11.46
N LYS A 146 10.44 27.73 12.73
CA LYS A 146 9.93 26.95 13.86
C LYS A 146 8.40 26.93 13.82
N ALA A 147 7.76 28.08 13.63
CA ALA A 147 6.32 28.18 13.46
C ALA A 147 5.84 27.39 12.23
N GLN A 148 6.50 27.54 11.08
CA GLN A 148 6.13 26.76 9.89
C GLN A 148 6.25 25.25 10.11
N ARG A 149 7.28 24.79 10.83
CA ARG A 149 7.44 23.37 11.14
C ARG A 149 6.30 22.87 12.03
N LYS A 150 5.89 23.64 13.04
CA LYS A 150 4.75 23.33 13.91
C LYS A 150 3.45 23.24 13.10
N ILE A 151 3.15 24.26 12.30
CA ILE A 151 1.95 24.32 11.46
C ILE A 151 1.91 23.17 10.45
N ARG A 152 3.04 22.83 9.80
CA ARG A 152 3.12 21.66 8.91
C ARG A 152 2.89 20.34 9.64
N LYS A 153 3.29 20.21 10.91
CA LYS A 153 3.03 19.01 11.73
C LYS A 153 1.54 18.89 12.02
N GLU A 154 0.90 19.98 12.43
CA GLU A 154 -0.54 20.05 12.66
C GLU A 154 -1.34 19.75 11.40
N MET A 155 -0.97 20.37 10.26
CA MET A 155 -1.60 20.12 8.96
C MET A 155 -1.52 18.65 8.55
N ARG A 156 -0.38 17.98 8.77
CA ARG A 156 -0.22 16.54 8.49
C ARG A 156 -1.10 15.68 9.39
N ALA A 157 -1.20 16.01 10.67
CA ALA A 157 -2.07 15.31 11.61
C ALA A 157 -3.55 15.49 11.25
N ALA A 158 -3.96 16.72 10.94
CA ALA A 158 -5.31 17.05 10.50
C ALA A 158 -5.67 16.35 9.18
N SER A 159 -4.76 16.37 8.19
CA SER A 159 -4.94 15.64 6.93
C SER A 159 -5.13 14.15 7.17
N LYS A 160 -4.29 13.52 8.00
CA LYS A 160 -4.43 12.10 8.34
C LYS A 160 -5.78 11.80 9.01
N ALA A 161 -6.17 12.58 10.02
CA ALA A 161 -7.40 12.36 10.77
C ALA A 161 -8.66 12.60 9.92
N LYS A 162 -8.73 13.73 9.21
CA LYS A 162 -9.87 14.07 8.35
C LYS A 162 -9.99 13.09 7.18
N SER A 163 -8.89 12.70 6.54
CA SER A 163 -8.94 11.69 5.47
C SER A 163 -9.38 10.33 6.01
N ARG A 164 -8.97 9.95 7.23
CA ARG A 164 -9.47 8.71 7.86
C ARG A 164 -10.97 8.75 8.05
N ALA A 165 -11.50 9.82 8.64
CA ALA A 165 -12.93 9.97 8.88
C ALA A 165 -13.72 9.95 7.56
N ALA A 166 -13.26 10.71 6.56
CA ALA A 166 -13.92 10.81 5.27
C ALA A 166 -13.92 9.48 4.49
N VAL A 167 -12.85 8.68 4.60
CA VAL A 167 -12.78 7.35 3.97
C VAL A 167 -13.65 6.34 4.71
N LEU A 168 -13.60 6.30 6.05
CA LEU A 168 -14.44 5.37 6.83
C LEU A 168 -15.93 5.64 6.63
N ALA A 169 -16.34 6.91 6.48
CA ALA A 169 -17.72 7.29 6.18
C ALA A 169 -18.26 6.67 4.87
N LEU A 170 -17.38 6.36 3.91
CA LEU A 170 -17.77 5.71 2.65
C LEU A 170 -17.93 4.19 2.75
N LEU A 171 -17.44 3.59 3.84
CA LEU A 171 -17.43 2.15 4.03
C LEU A 171 -18.68 1.70 4.79
N SER A 172 -19.25 0.56 4.37
CA SER A 172 -20.25 -0.16 5.15
C SER A 172 -19.67 -0.65 6.48
N GLU A 173 -20.52 -1.01 7.44
CA GLU A 173 -20.08 -1.51 8.74
C GLU A 173 -19.20 -2.77 8.60
N GLU A 174 -19.59 -3.70 7.74
CA GLU A 174 -18.81 -4.91 7.43
C GLU A 174 -17.44 -4.59 6.83
N GLN A 175 -17.39 -3.63 5.90
CA GLN A 175 -16.13 -3.18 5.31
C GLN A 175 -15.21 -2.53 6.37
N ARG A 176 -15.77 -1.74 7.30
CA ARG A 176 -15.00 -1.17 8.41
C ARG A 176 -14.43 -2.26 9.31
N LYS A 177 -15.20 -3.28 9.66
CA LYS A 177 -14.74 -4.44 10.45
C LYS A 177 -13.58 -5.16 9.77
N THR A 178 -13.67 -5.39 8.45
CA THR A 178 -12.58 -5.98 7.65
C THR A 178 -11.30 -5.15 7.69
N VAL A 179 -11.42 -3.83 7.52
CA VAL A 179 -10.29 -2.89 7.59
C VAL A 179 -9.63 -2.90 8.97
N GLU A 180 -10.43 -2.88 10.04
CA GLU A 180 -9.91 -2.89 11.41
C GLU A 180 -9.24 -4.22 11.79
N ALA A 181 -9.81 -5.35 11.39
CA ALA A 181 -9.20 -6.66 11.57
C ALA A 181 -7.85 -6.75 10.87
N ALA A 182 -7.77 -6.29 9.62
CA ALA A 182 -6.52 -6.23 8.86
C ALA A 182 -5.50 -5.27 9.48
N ALA A 183 -5.94 -4.12 9.99
CA ALA A 183 -5.07 -3.17 10.69
C ALA A 183 -4.44 -3.81 11.95
N LYS A 184 -5.25 -4.51 12.75
CA LYS A 184 -4.80 -5.22 13.96
C LYS A 184 -3.80 -6.33 13.62
N LYS A 185 -4.06 -7.13 12.57
CA LYS A 185 -3.14 -8.16 12.10
C LYS A 185 -1.79 -7.58 11.67
N ASN A 186 -1.82 -6.54 10.83
CA ASN A 186 -0.61 -5.86 10.37
C ASN A 186 0.21 -5.22 11.51
N ALA A 187 -0.45 -4.75 12.57
CA ALA A 187 0.23 -4.21 13.75
C ALA A 187 0.91 -5.31 14.59
N LYS A 188 0.28 -6.49 14.69
CA LYS A 188 0.86 -7.67 15.39
C LYS A 188 2.07 -8.22 14.64
N ASP A 189 2.01 -8.28 13.30
CA ASP A 189 3.11 -8.78 12.48
C ASP A 189 4.34 -7.86 12.49
N GLN A 190 4.16 -6.55 12.72
CA GLN A 190 5.26 -5.59 12.88
C GLN A 190 5.92 -5.64 14.28
N LYS A 191 5.26 -6.24 15.27
CA LYS A 191 5.77 -6.36 16.64
C LYS A 191 6.52 -7.66 16.91
N LYS A 192 6.54 -8.62 15.98
CA LYS A 192 7.38 -9.83 16.14
C LYS A 192 8.86 -9.43 16.01
N PRO A 193 9.69 -9.61 17.05
CA PRO A 193 11.12 -9.35 16.96
C PRO A 193 11.75 -10.19 15.86
N ASN A 194 12.79 -9.65 15.26
CA ASN A 194 13.61 -10.27 14.24
C ASN A 194 14.44 -11.42 14.86
N GLU A 195 13.80 -12.49 15.31
CA GLU A 195 14.46 -13.73 15.76
C GLU A 195 14.96 -14.50 14.54
N LYS A 196 16.17 -14.15 14.10
CA LYS A 196 17.23 -15.07 13.63
C LYS A 196 18.41 -14.26 13.11
N LYS A 197 19.24 -13.80 14.05
CA LYS A 197 20.67 -13.54 13.81
C LYS A 197 21.46 -14.07 15.02
N GLY A 198 21.92 -15.30 14.87
CA GLY A 198 22.75 -16.09 15.80
C GLY A 198 22.62 -17.54 15.33
N ARG A 199 23.65 -18.24 14.84
CA ARG A 199 25.05 -18.31 15.26
C ARG A 199 26.02 -18.17 14.08
N LYS A 200 27.00 -17.29 14.22
CA LYS A 200 28.37 -17.57 13.78
C LYS A 200 29.10 -18.04 15.04
N GLU A 201 29.12 -19.33 15.27
CA GLU A 201 30.23 -20.00 15.97
C GLU A 201 31.04 -20.58 14.79
N GLY A 202 32.25 -20.11 14.46
CA GLY A 202 33.35 -19.94 15.40
C GLY A 202 33.92 -21.32 15.71
N ASN A 203 34.43 -22.03 14.71
CA ASN A 203 35.36 -23.13 14.96
C ASN A 203 36.47 -23.07 13.93
N GLY A 204 37.50 -22.29 14.26
CA GLY A 204 38.82 -22.43 13.64
C GLY A 204 39.38 -23.76 14.12
N LYS A 205 39.63 -24.67 13.17
CA LYS A 205 40.50 -25.82 13.44
C LYS A 205 41.95 -25.34 13.44
N ALA A 206 42.66 -25.88 14.42
CA ALA A 206 44.11 -25.89 14.58
C ALA A 206 44.85 -26.30 13.31
#